data_AF-A0A3C1UBY5-F1
#
_entry.id   AF-A0A3C1UBY5-F1
#
_cell.length_a   1.000
_cell.length_b   1.000
_cell.length_c   1.000
_cell.angle_alpha   90.00
_cell.angle_beta   90.00
_cell.angle_gamma   90.00
#
_symmetry.space_group_name_H-M   'P 1'
#
loop_
_entity.id
_entity.type
_entity.pdbx_description
1 polymer ?
#
loop_
_entity_poly.entity_id
_entity_poly.type
_entity_poly.pdbx_seq_one_letter_code
_entity_poly.pdbx_strand_id
1 'polypeptide(L)'
;MKKISLYFLLALVGMLTTACNEDFKDWNDPQSWPQEDAIVIPGFAATAGDVVDLNAITADDTVRIFNLPTTTLPEGYALADARVIANPTDINTVVNTKLECATDGRMANAKEALQAMVKSTYGLRPVARKFTCQVLVDAKKDGQAVLIDAGAIEIQVIPEAPEIEEAYYLTGNFNKWDNSNTDFELSNGGADPYENSEFTCMIPAEKVTGDLEFKVTPKSGLGGDWTKCLCADGANEGKFVGNNKGDNFKFAAVADAKYYKVTFDMLKTTWKVEALNFADYIYEIGSNTSWGESIPMKHVNGQGEYVGYAYLDGEFKFKPNGEKDNWTGNWGQDANGAAGSLVLDGGNCKVDHAAWYMMTVDLSKLTWKVTELTTIGIIGDATTGGWDSDTPMTYNSAAGCWEVTTDLAAGQLKFRANNGWDINWGGTTAELRNNGENLVIETAGNYTIKLYPICDGKSHCTIVKN
;
A
#
# COMPACT_ATOMS: atom_id res chain seq x y z
N MET A 1 48.98 47.70 22.04
CA MET A 1 49.57 49.04 21.79
C MET A 1 48.82 49.69 20.62
N LYS A 2 48.34 50.91 20.85
CA LYS A 2 47.86 51.98 19.96
C LYS A 2 46.60 51.82 19.08
N LYS A 3 45.65 52.72 19.39
CA LYS A 3 44.48 53.24 18.67
C LYS A 3 44.85 54.01 17.39
N ILE A 4 44.00 53.97 16.36
CA ILE A 4 43.68 55.07 15.41
C ILE A 4 42.24 54.83 14.90
N SER A 5 41.22 55.52 15.42
CA SER A 5 40.55 56.74 14.89
C SER A 5 39.86 56.50 13.54
N LEU A 6 38.53 56.31 13.50
CA LEU A 6 37.50 57.35 13.68
C LEU A 6 37.68 58.49 12.69
N TYR A 7 37.36 58.26 11.41
CA TYR A 7 36.95 59.28 10.43
C TYR A 7 36.23 58.58 9.28
N PHE A 8 34.90 58.63 9.26
CA PHE A 8 34.08 58.77 8.05
C PHE A 8 32.62 58.90 8.50
N LEU A 9 32.30 60.03 9.15
CA LEU A 9 30.94 60.53 9.21
C LEU A 9 30.97 62.04 9.01
N LEU A 10 30.02 62.53 8.20
CA LEU A 10 29.74 63.91 7.79
C LEU A 10 30.57 64.50 6.63
N ALA A 11 30.08 64.25 5.40
CA ALA A 11 29.80 65.32 4.43
C ALA A 11 28.93 64.80 3.26
N LEU A 12 27.61 64.65 3.49
CA LEU A 12 26.60 65.08 2.50
C LEU A 12 25.20 65.04 3.13
N VAL A 13 24.81 66.17 3.73
CA VAL A 13 23.38 66.49 3.93
C VAL A 13 23.04 67.57 2.92
N GLY A 14 22.00 67.32 2.13
CA GLY A 14 21.23 68.35 1.45
C GLY A 14 21.09 68.17 -0.05
N MET A 15 20.13 67.36 -0.48
CA MET A 15 18.95 67.89 -1.19
C MET A 15 17.91 66.77 -1.50
N LEU A 16 16.77 66.90 -0.80
CA LEU A 16 15.38 66.72 -1.28
C LEU A 16 14.85 65.29 -1.46
N THR A 17 14.21 64.73 -0.42
CA THR A 17 12.74 64.70 -0.17
C THR A 17 12.02 63.57 -0.91
N THR A 18 11.65 62.50 -0.20
CA THR A 18 10.25 62.19 0.16
C THR A 18 10.18 60.93 1.04
N ALA A 19 9.34 61.05 2.07
CA ALA A 19 8.69 59.99 2.84
C ALA A 19 9.55 59.12 3.77
N CYS A 20 9.49 59.47 5.06
CA CYS A 20 9.55 58.49 6.12
C CYS A 20 8.48 57.41 5.89
N ASN A 21 8.89 56.15 5.88
CA ASN A 21 8.13 55.13 6.58
C ASN A 21 9.14 54.33 7.39
N GLU A 22 9.04 54.46 8.70
CA GLU A 22 9.92 53.81 9.66
C GLU A 22 9.62 52.31 9.67
N ASP A 23 10.59 51.49 9.27
CA ASP A 23 10.66 50.08 9.66
C ASP A 23 11.90 49.88 10.53
N PHE A 24 11.76 50.22 11.81
CA PHE A 24 12.71 49.82 12.84
C PHE A 24 12.47 48.34 13.18
N LYS A 25 13.01 47.43 12.37
CA LYS A 25 12.96 45.98 12.66
C LYS A 25 14.31 45.25 12.77
N ASP A 26 15.45 45.90 12.51
CA ASP A 26 16.75 45.19 12.43
C ASP A 26 17.71 45.45 13.60
N TRP A 27 17.22 45.83 14.79
CA TRP A 27 18.10 46.03 15.96
C TRP A 27 18.32 44.77 16.80
N ASN A 28 17.51 43.72 16.58
CA ASN A 28 17.45 42.55 17.44
C ASN A 28 18.03 41.27 16.82
N ASP A 29 18.54 41.33 15.59
CA ASP A 29 19.28 40.23 15.01
C ASP A 29 20.71 40.26 15.58
N PRO A 30 21.17 39.19 16.26
CA PRO A 30 22.55 39.12 16.72
C PRO A 30 23.46 39.27 15.49
N GLN A 31 24.50 40.11 15.59
CA GLN A 31 25.54 40.19 14.57
C GLN A 31 26.12 38.79 14.34
N SER A 32 25.75 38.15 13.23
CA SER A 32 26.40 36.96 12.73
C SER A 32 27.55 37.42 11.84
N TRP A 33 28.77 37.09 12.23
CA TRP A 33 29.89 37.22 11.32
C TRP A 33 29.71 36.17 10.22
N PRO A 34 29.75 36.55 8.93
CA PRO A 34 29.77 35.55 7.87
C PRO A 34 30.98 34.64 8.08
N GLN A 35 30.77 33.32 7.96
CA GLN A 35 31.86 32.36 7.98
C GLN A 35 32.82 32.67 6.82
N GLU A 36 34.12 32.75 7.09
CA GLU A 36 35.12 32.94 6.03
C GLU A 36 35.09 31.75 5.05
N ASP A 37 35.32 32.05 3.77
CA ASP A 37 35.34 31.04 2.71
C ASP A 37 36.40 29.96 2.99
N ALA A 38 36.09 28.71 2.66
CA ALA A 38 37.02 27.60 2.82
C ALA A 38 38.24 27.76 1.89
N ILE A 39 39.43 27.46 2.40
CA ILE A 39 40.67 27.50 1.62
C ILE A 39 41.04 26.11 1.10
N VAL A 40 41.61 26.04 -0.11
CA VAL A 40 42.18 24.81 -0.66
C VAL A 40 43.68 24.79 -0.42
N ILE A 41 44.19 23.72 0.21
CA ILE A 41 45.63 23.51 0.39
C ILE A 41 46.11 22.49 -0.65
N PRO A 42 47.05 22.86 -1.55
CA PRO A 42 47.60 21.92 -2.53
C PRO A 42 48.19 20.67 -1.86
N GLY A 43 47.75 19.49 -2.30
CA GLY A 43 48.18 18.20 -1.73
C GLY A 43 47.50 17.82 -0.41
N PHE A 44 46.54 18.60 0.07
CA PHE A 44 45.66 18.24 1.19
C PHE A 44 44.28 17.81 0.67
N ALA A 45 44.24 16.73 -0.11
CA ALA A 45 43.01 16.17 -0.65
C ALA A 45 42.62 14.89 0.08
N ALA A 46 41.36 14.78 0.51
CA ALA A 46 40.82 13.60 1.14
C ALA A 46 40.61 12.46 0.11
N THR A 47 40.61 11.21 0.60
CA THR A 47 40.14 10.06 -0.17
C THR A 47 38.98 9.39 0.55
N ALA A 48 38.09 8.72 -0.19
CA ALA A 48 36.97 8.00 0.40
C ALA A 48 37.43 6.86 1.32
N GLY A 49 36.59 6.54 2.32
CA GLY A 49 36.63 5.28 3.05
C GLY A 49 36.04 4.12 2.25
N ASP A 50 35.97 2.95 2.87
CA ASP A 50 35.34 1.76 2.30
C ASP A 50 33.81 1.89 2.27
N VAL A 51 33.15 0.95 1.57
CA VAL A 51 31.68 0.85 1.57
C VAL A 51 31.20 0.61 2.99
N VAL A 52 30.23 1.41 3.43
CA VAL A 52 29.63 1.31 4.76
C VAL A 52 28.37 0.44 4.67
N ASP A 53 28.44 -0.77 5.23
CA ASP A 53 27.26 -1.63 5.41
C ASP A 53 26.70 -1.47 6.83
N LEU A 54 25.54 -0.83 6.95
CA LEU A 54 24.93 -0.56 8.26
C LEU A 54 24.38 -1.82 8.95
N ASN A 55 24.07 -2.88 8.20
CA ASN A 55 23.71 -4.19 8.79
C ASN A 55 24.92 -4.85 9.47
N ALA A 56 26.15 -4.59 9.00
CA ALA A 56 27.38 -5.17 9.55
C ALA A 56 27.83 -4.52 10.86
N ILE A 57 27.32 -3.32 11.19
CA ILE A 57 27.65 -2.60 12.42
C ILE A 57 26.83 -3.17 13.58
N THR A 58 27.46 -4.06 14.36
CA THR A 58 26.85 -4.77 15.50
C THR A 58 27.40 -4.35 16.87
N ALA A 59 28.56 -3.68 16.88
CA ALA A 59 29.20 -3.09 18.05
C ALA A 59 30.18 -1.99 17.56
N ASP A 60 30.53 -1.05 18.44
CA ASP A 60 31.40 0.10 18.14
C ASP A 60 30.96 0.87 16.88
N ASP A 61 29.97 1.75 17.05
CA ASP A 61 29.39 2.57 15.98
C ASP A 61 30.31 3.72 15.56
N THR A 62 31.51 3.36 15.11
CA THR A 62 32.51 4.27 14.55
C THR A 62 32.88 3.84 13.13
N VAL A 63 32.66 4.74 12.17
CA VAL A 63 32.78 4.43 10.73
C VAL A 63 33.76 5.38 10.07
N ARG A 64 34.71 4.86 9.29
CA ARG A 64 35.65 5.67 8.51
C ARG A 64 34.97 6.16 7.22
N ILE A 65 34.74 7.48 7.14
CA ILE A 65 34.10 8.13 5.99
C ILE A 65 35.14 8.58 4.96
N PHE A 66 36.27 9.09 5.44
CA PHE A 66 37.36 9.56 4.60
C PHE A 66 38.74 9.31 5.23
N ASN A 67 39.78 9.53 4.44
CA ASN A 67 41.17 9.58 4.89
C ASN A 67 41.74 10.95 4.53
N LEU A 68 42.43 11.58 5.49
CA LEU A 68 43.21 12.79 5.21
C LEU A 68 44.66 12.40 4.89
N PRO A 69 45.34 13.16 4.02
CA PRO A 69 46.75 12.95 3.74
C PRO A 69 47.60 13.35 4.95
N THR A 70 48.82 12.81 5.03
CA THR A 70 49.77 13.13 6.10
C THR A 70 50.54 14.43 5.87
N THR A 71 50.09 15.26 4.92
CA THR A 71 50.72 16.54 4.55
C THR A 71 50.85 17.45 5.76
N THR A 72 52.06 17.99 5.98
CA THR A 72 52.34 18.88 7.11
C THR A 72 51.63 20.21 6.92
N LEU A 73 50.80 20.60 7.90
CA LEU A 73 50.18 21.92 7.93
C LEU A 73 51.24 23.01 8.16
N PRO A 74 50.95 24.27 7.77
CA PRO A 74 51.79 25.41 8.12
C PRO A 74 52.09 25.48 9.63
N GLU A 75 53.27 25.99 9.98
CA GLU A 75 53.77 25.98 11.35
C GLU A 75 52.79 26.63 12.36
N GLY A 76 52.46 25.88 13.42
CA GLY A 76 51.57 26.30 14.50
C GLY A 76 50.09 26.00 14.28
N TYR A 77 49.68 25.42 13.14
CA TYR A 77 48.32 24.95 12.93
C TYR A 77 48.15 23.47 13.29
N ALA A 78 47.02 23.12 13.92
CA ALA A 78 46.61 21.74 14.18
C ALA A 78 45.18 21.51 13.71
N LEU A 79 44.89 20.33 13.16
CA LEU A 79 43.51 19.94 12.83
C LEU A 79 42.69 19.83 14.13
N ALA A 80 41.45 20.30 14.10
CA ALA A 80 40.58 20.30 15.26
C ALA A 80 39.29 19.51 15.02
N ASP A 81 38.52 19.87 13.99
CA ASP A 81 37.19 19.34 13.73
C ASP A 81 37.06 19.01 12.24
N ALA A 82 36.29 17.99 11.88
CA ALA A 82 36.03 17.67 10.47
C ALA A 82 34.54 17.38 10.24
N ARG A 83 34.07 17.64 9.02
CA ARG A 83 32.73 17.25 8.59
C ARG A 83 32.72 16.94 7.11
N VAL A 84 31.68 16.23 6.68
CA VAL A 84 31.33 16.13 5.27
C VAL A 84 29.96 16.76 5.00
N ILE A 85 29.82 17.36 3.83
CA ILE A 85 28.53 17.80 3.29
C ILE A 85 28.15 16.84 2.16
N ALA A 86 27.18 15.98 2.41
CA ALA A 86 26.77 14.91 1.52
C ALA A 86 25.55 15.28 0.66
N ASN A 87 25.59 14.87 -0.61
CA ASN A 87 24.50 14.97 -1.56
C ASN A 87 24.40 13.64 -2.34
N PRO A 88 23.19 13.18 -2.71
CA PRO A 88 23.06 12.02 -3.58
C PRO A 88 23.74 12.26 -4.92
N THR A 89 24.46 11.25 -5.42
CA THR A 89 25.16 11.38 -6.72
C THR A 89 24.21 11.19 -7.91
N ASP A 90 23.28 10.23 -7.80
CA ASP A 90 22.49 9.75 -8.93
C ASP A 90 21.07 10.34 -8.99
N ILE A 91 20.76 11.30 -8.12
CA ILE A 91 19.47 11.99 -8.08
C ILE A 91 19.75 13.48 -8.10
N ASN A 92 19.03 14.22 -8.94
CA ASN A 92 19.19 15.67 -9.11
C ASN A 92 18.54 16.47 -7.95
N THR A 93 18.91 16.12 -6.72
CA THR A 93 18.42 16.73 -5.48
C THR A 93 19.61 17.15 -4.63
N VAL A 94 19.67 18.42 -4.26
CA VAL A 94 20.68 18.94 -3.33
C VAL A 94 20.07 18.97 -1.92
N VAL A 95 20.63 18.18 -1.01
CA VAL A 95 20.15 18.04 0.38
C VAL A 95 21.12 18.69 1.37
N ASN A 96 22.42 18.69 1.05
CA ASN A 96 23.51 19.20 1.89
C ASN A 96 23.51 18.61 3.31
N THR A 97 23.40 17.29 3.44
CA THR A 97 23.44 16.61 4.74
C THR A 97 24.82 16.76 5.37
N LYS A 98 24.89 17.46 6.51
CA LYS A 98 26.13 17.60 7.28
C LYS A 98 26.33 16.38 8.18
N LEU A 99 27.49 15.74 8.07
CA LEU A 99 27.91 14.65 8.96
C LEU A 99 29.19 15.06 9.68
N GLU A 100 29.17 15.05 11.01
CA GLU A 100 30.33 15.37 11.83
C GLU A 100 31.31 14.19 11.87
N CYS A 101 32.60 14.49 11.78
CA CYS A 101 33.67 13.50 11.78
C CYS A 101 34.83 13.97 12.66
N ALA A 102 35.57 13.03 13.24
CA ALA A 102 36.86 13.30 13.83
C ALA A 102 37.90 13.58 12.73
N THR A 103 39.02 14.19 13.12
CA THR A 103 40.13 14.52 12.21
C THR A 103 40.87 13.30 11.68
N ASP A 104 40.64 12.12 12.25
CA ASP A 104 41.10 10.85 11.68
C ASP A 104 40.19 10.31 10.56
N GLY A 105 39.09 11.01 10.28
CA GLY A 105 38.10 10.68 9.25
C GLY A 105 36.99 9.74 9.71
N ARG A 106 36.91 9.42 11.01
CA ARG A 106 35.83 8.58 11.57
C ARG A 106 34.66 9.40 12.06
N MET A 107 33.46 8.93 11.75
CA MET A 107 32.21 9.37 12.35
C MET A 107 31.89 8.48 13.54
N ALA A 108 31.56 9.06 14.69
CA ALA A 108 31.03 8.33 15.84
C ALA A 108 29.49 8.40 15.85
N ASN A 109 28.83 7.37 16.40
CA ASN A 109 27.38 7.20 16.33
C ASN A 109 26.87 7.29 14.87
N ALA A 110 27.63 6.68 13.96
CA ALA A 110 27.45 6.86 12.52
C ALA A 110 26.14 6.24 12.03
N LYS A 111 25.71 5.13 12.62
CA LYS A 111 24.62 4.29 12.13
C LYS A 111 23.31 5.06 12.00
N GLU A 112 22.89 5.78 13.04
CA GLU A 112 21.63 6.54 13.03
C GLU A 112 21.64 7.64 11.96
N ALA A 113 22.72 8.42 11.90
CA ALA A 113 22.84 9.54 10.97
C ALA A 113 22.95 9.08 9.50
N LEU A 114 23.76 8.05 9.24
CA LEU A 114 23.89 7.47 7.90
C LEU A 114 22.60 6.79 7.47
N GLN A 115 21.90 6.09 8.36
CA GLN A 115 20.59 5.49 8.09
C GLN A 115 19.56 6.57 7.71
N ALA A 116 19.49 7.67 8.46
CA ALA A 116 18.58 8.78 8.17
C ALA A 116 18.90 9.43 6.81
N MET A 117 20.18 9.63 6.51
CA MET A 117 20.64 10.20 5.24
C MET A 117 20.24 9.31 4.05
N VAL A 118 20.54 8.01 4.10
CA VAL A 118 20.23 7.11 2.99
C VAL A 118 18.72 6.88 2.84
N LYS A 119 17.99 6.73 3.95
CA LYS A 119 16.54 6.52 3.94
C LYS A 119 15.81 7.71 3.31
N SER A 120 16.15 8.94 3.70
CA SER A 120 15.47 10.14 3.20
C SER A 120 15.64 10.38 1.71
N THR A 121 16.66 9.77 1.10
CA THR A 121 17.03 10.01 -0.30
C THR A 121 16.76 8.83 -1.22
N TYR A 122 16.99 7.61 -0.74
CA TYR A 122 16.98 6.38 -1.55
C TYR A 122 16.06 5.27 -1.02
N GLY A 123 15.36 5.51 0.09
CA GLY A 123 14.56 4.49 0.79
C GLY A 123 15.42 3.47 1.56
N LEU A 124 14.81 2.36 1.97
CA LEU A 124 15.41 1.37 2.87
C LEU A 124 16.01 0.14 2.19
N ARG A 125 15.85 -0.02 0.88
CA ARG A 125 16.33 -1.21 0.16
C ARG A 125 17.85 -1.41 0.38
N PRO A 126 18.32 -2.56 0.89
CA PRO A 126 19.71 -2.80 1.31
C PRO A 126 20.62 -3.01 0.11
N VAL A 127 20.79 -1.96 -0.69
CA VAL A 127 21.71 -1.88 -1.83
C VAL A 127 22.61 -0.66 -1.66
N ALA A 128 23.84 -0.74 -2.17
CA ALA A 128 24.79 0.35 -2.04
C ALA A 128 24.28 1.63 -2.74
N ARG A 129 24.24 2.74 -2.00
CA ARG A 129 23.84 4.07 -2.47
C ARG A 129 25.00 5.04 -2.41
N LYS A 130 25.11 5.90 -3.43
CA LYS A 130 26.24 6.79 -3.63
C LYS A 130 25.94 8.19 -3.15
N PHE A 131 26.90 8.76 -2.43
CA PHE A 131 26.86 10.16 -2.00
C PHE A 131 28.15 10.85 -2.40
N THR A 132 28.02 12.00 -3.06
CA THR A 132 29.11 12.95 -3.22
C THR A 132 29.23 13.76 -1.94
N CYS A 133 30.41 13.74 -1.33
CA CYS A 133 30.69 14.34 -0.04
C CYS A 133 31.80 15.37 -0.17
N GLN A 134 31.51 16.64 0.12
CA GLN A 134 32.55 17.66 0.28
C GLN A 134 33.19 17.52 1.66
N VAL A 135 34.50 17.30 1.74
CA VAL A 135 35.23 17.15 3.00
C VAL A 135 35.76 18.49 3.47
N LEU A 136 35.38 18.89 4.67
CA LEU A 136 35.68 20.19 5.27
C LEU A 136 36.35 19.98 6.64
N VAL A 137 37.50 20.60 6.87
CA VAL A 137 38.32 20.39 8.08
C VAL A 137 38.75 21.72 8.69
N ASP A 138 38.51 21.93 9.97
CA ASP A 138 39.02 23.10 10.69
C ASP A 138 40.46 22.87 11.15
N ALA A 139 41.32 23.86 10.91
CA ALA A 139 42.64 23.97 11.51
C ALA A 139 42.69 25.16 12.47
N LYS A 140 43.24 24.98 13.67
CA LYS A 140 43.31 26.00 14.72
C LYS A 140 44.75 26.41 15.03
N LYS A 141 44.94 27.70 15.29
CA LYS A 141 46.18 28.32 15.79
C LYS A 141 45.85 29.51 16.68
N ASP A 142 46.42 29.56 17.89
CA ASP A 142 46.27 30.68 18.83
C ASP A 142 44.81 31.14 19.07
N GLY A 143 43.87 30.20 19.05
CA GLY A 143 42.43 30.46 19.24
C GLY A 143 41.69 30.93 17.97
N GLN A 144 42.37 31.07 16.83
CA GLN A 144 41.76 31.32 15.52
C GLN A 144 41.58 30.00 14.75
N ALA A 145 40.47 29.87 14.02
CA ALA A 145 40.17 28.71 13.18
C ALA A 145 40.14 29.12 11.71
N VAL A 146 40.67 28.26 10.85
CA VAL A 146 40.59 28.37 9.39
C VAL A 146 39.94 27.10 8.85
N LEU A 147 38.99 27.27 7.92
CA LEU A 147 38.32 26.15 7.28
C LEU A 147 39.08 25.71 6.02
N ILE A 148 39.49 24.45 5.97
CA ILE A 148 40.13 23.82 4.83
C ILE A 148 39.08 23.02 4.05
N ASP A 149 39.03 23.24 2.74
CA ASP A 149 38.37 22.38 1.78
C ASP A 149 39.35 21.28 1.32
N ALA A 150 39.09 20.05 1.77
CA ALA A 150 39.87 18.86 1.42
C ALA A 150 39.34 18.14 0.17
N GLY A 151 38.38 18.74 -0.55
CA GLY A 151 37.86 18.25 -1.82
C GLY A 151 36.64 17.32 -1.69
N ALA A 152 36.10 16.96 -2.85
CA ALA A 152 34.96 16.05 -2.97
C ALA A 152 35.41 14.58 -3.06
N ILE A 153 34.69 13.71 -2.35
CA ILE A 153 34.83 12.26 -2.41
C ILE A 153 33.48 11.61 -2.73
N GLU A 154 33.47 10.36 -3.21
CA GLU A 154 32.26 9.55 -3.32
C GLU A 154 32.30 8.46 -2.24
N ILE A 155 31.30 8.43 -1.36
CA ILE A 155 31.11 7.34 -0.39
C ILE A 155 29.94 6.45 -0.82
N GLN A 156 29.94 5.21 -0.34
CA GLN A 156 28.83 4.27 -0.54
C GLN A 156 28.29 3.79 0.80
N VAL A 157 26.97 3.84 0.95
CA VAL A 157 26.26 3.40 2.16
C VAL A 157 25.18 2.38 1.76
N ILE A 158 25.17 1.23 2.41
CA ILE A 158 24.09 0.23 2.34
C ILE A 158 23.21 0.43 3.58
N PRO A 159 21.91 0.76 3.43
CA PRO A 159 21.02 0.95 4.57
C PRO A 159 20.86 -0.32 5.39
N GLU A 160 20.66 -0.17 6.70
CA GLU A 160 20.22 -1.26 7.57
C GLU A 160 18.75 -1.57 7.25
N ALA A 161 18.53 -2.75 6.69
CA ALA A 161 17.24 -3.34 6.43
C ALA A 161 17.41 -4.83 6.11
N PRO A 162 16.42 -5.68 6.40
CA PRO A 162 16.43 -7.07 5.95
C PRO A 162 16.32 -7.16 4.43
N GLU A 163 16.87 -8.23 3.86
CA GLU A 163 16.58 -8.59 2.48
C GLU A 163 15.14 -9.11 2.37
N ILE A 164 14.37 -8.53 1.45
CA ILE A 164 13.00 -8.91 1.15
C ILE A 164 12.96 -9.43 -0.28
N GLU A 165 12.66 -10.72 -0.44
CA GLU A 165 12.53 -11.37 -1.74
C GLU A 165 11.26 -10.95 -2.49
N GLU A 166 11.22 -11.20 -3.80
CA GLU A 166 10.09 -10.84 -4.67
C GLU A 166 8.77 -11.50 -4.26
N ALA A 167 8.81 -12.70 -3.67
CA ALA A 167 7.63 -13.44 -3.27
C ALA A 167 7.91 -14.39 -2.12
N TYR A 168 6.87 -14.63 -1.32
CA TYR A 168 6.88 -15.54 -0.18
C TYR A 168 5.61 -16.39 -0.19
N TYR A 169 5.72 -17.65 0.20
CA TYR A 169 4.63 -18.62 0.14
C TYR A 169 4.46 -19.33 1.46
N LEU A 170 3.21 -19.56 1.87
CA LEU A 170 2.91 -20.30 3.08
C LEU A 170 2.87 -21.80 2.79
N THR A 171 3.58 -22.57 3.61
CA THR A 171 3.59 -24.04 3.56
C THR A 171 3.21 -24.59 4.92
N GLY A 172 2.16 -25.42 5.00
CA GLY A 172 1.62 -25.86 6.28
C GLY A 172 0.60 -26.98 6.18
N ASN A 173 -0.13 -27.24 7.27
CA ASN A 173 -1.11 -28.32 7.30
C ASN A 173 -2.23 -28.17 6.24
N PHE A 174 -2.64 -26.94 5.91
CA PHE A 174 -3.66 -26.63 4.90
C PHE A 174 -3.26 -26.95 3.46
N ASN A 175 -1.98 -27.20 3.18
CA ASN A 175 -1.49 -27.68 1.89
C ASN A 175 -0.65 -28.96 2.03
N LYS A 176 -0.82 -29.70 3.14
CA LYS A 176 -0.11 -30.96 3.43
C LYS A 176 1.41 -30.82 3.44
N TRP A 177 1.92 -29.66 3.84
CA TRP A 177 3.33 -29.32 3.85
C TRP A 177 4.01 -29.40 2.47
N ASP A 178 3.25 -29.21 1.39
CA ASP A 178 3.80 -29.14 0.04
C ASP A 178 4.53 -27.81 -0.19
N ASN A 179 5.87 -27.86 -0.13
CA ASN A 179 6.77 -26.72 -0.32
C ASN A 179 6.97 -26.31 -1.79
N SER A 180 6.30 -26.98 -2.73
CA SER A 180 6.23 -26.57 -4.13
C SER A 180 4.94 -25.83 -4.47
N ASN A 181 3.95 -25.85 -3.57
CA ASN A 181 2.65 -25.22 -3.78
C ASN A 181 2.75 -23.69 -3.67
N THR A 182 2.23 -23.00 -4.68
CA THR A 182 2.23 -21.53 -4.79
C THR A 182 0.85 -20.89 -4.59
N ASP A 183 -0.16 -21.64 -4.15
CA ASP A 183 -1.55 -21.15 -4.03
C ASP A 183 -1.72 -20.17 -2.86
N PHE A 184 -0.78 -20.15 -1.91
CA PHE A 184 -0.82 -19.35 -0.69
C PHE A 184 0.33 -18.34 -0.64
N GLU A 185 0.40 -17.50 -1.67
CA GLU A 185 1.35 -16.39 -1.76
C GLU A 185 0.98 -15.27 -0.77
N LEU A 186 1.98 -14.81 -0.01
CA LEU A 186 1.92 -13.58 0.76
C LEU A 186 2.01 -12.39 -0.21
N SER A 187 1.01 -11.52 -0.20
CA SER A 187 0.93 -10.36 -1.08
C SER A 187 0.87 -9.05 -0.30
N ASN A 188 1.63 -8.05 -0.75
CA ASN A 188 1.55 -6.66 -0.30
C ASN A 188 0.80 -5.76 -1.32
N GLY A 189 0.00 -6.37 -2.21
CA GLY A 189 -0.73 -5.66 -3.26
C GLY A 189 0.13 -5.21 -4.44
N GLY A 190 1.35 -5.71 -4.58
CA GLY A 190 2.27 -5.36 -5.68
C GLY A 190 3.07 -4.07 -5.47
N ALA A 191 3.00 -3.49 -4.27
CA ALA A 191 3.81 -2.32 -3.89
C ALA A 191 5.30 -2.70 -3.70
N ASP A 192 6.18 -1.70 -3.65
CA ASP A 192 7.57 -1.93 -3.26
C ASP A 192 7.61 -2.45 -1.79
N PRO A 193 8.26 -3.59 -1.50
CA PRO A 193 8.32 -4.16 -0.14
C PRO A 193 8.96 -3.26 0.91
N TYR A 194 9.76 -2.27 0.51
CA TYR A 194 10.41 -1.33 1.43
C TYR A 194 9.56 -0.08 1.69
N GLU A 195 8.49 0.13 0.91
CA GLU A 195 7.49 1.19 1.11
C GLU A 195 6.21 0.63 1.76
N ASN A 196 5.79 -0.57 1.36
CA ASN A 196 4.75 -1.37 2.02
C ASN A 196 5.29 -2.76 2.36
N SER A 197 5.77 -2.91 3.59
CA SER A 197 6.35 -4.15 4.10
C SER A 197 5.33 -5.12 4.67
N GLU A 198 4.04 -4.77 4.67
CA GLU A 198 2.96 -5.63 5.16
C GLU A 198 2.46 -6.55 4.04
N PHE A 199 2.70 -7.84 4.21
CA PHE A 199 2.24 -8.89 3.33
C PHE A 199 1.13 -9.69 4.00
N THR A 200 0.11 -10.06 3.24
CA THR A 200 -1.03 -10.83 3.74
C THR A 200 -1.35 -12.02 2.85
N CYS A 201 -1.90 -13.07 3.45
CA CYS A 201 -2.47 -14.20 2.73
C CYS A 201 -3.69 -14.73 3.49
N MET A 202 -4.69 -15.18 2.74
CA MET A 202 -5.91 -15.77 3.24
C MET A 202 -5.84 -17.29 3.14
N ILE A 203 -6.02 -17.99 4.25
CA ILE A 203 -6.09 -19.47 4.29
C ILE A 203 -7.54 -19.87 4.59
N PRO A 204 -8.23 -20.63 3.73
CA PRO A 204 -9.55 -21.17 4.04
C PRO A 204 -9.47 -22.11 5.26
N ALA A 205 -10.29 -21.84 6.28
CA ALA A 205 -10.28 -22.61 7.52
C ALA A 205 -10.68 -24.08 7.31
N GLU A 206 -11.51 -24.37 6.30
CA GLU A 206 -11.89 -25.73 5.88
C GLU A 206 -10.71 -26.60 5.41
N LYS A 207 -9.59 -25.99 4.99
CA LYS A 207 -8.36 -26.69 4.63
C LYS A 207 -7.49 -27.02 5.85
N VAL A 208 -7.69 -26.33 6.98
CA VAL A 208 -6.88 -26.48 8.19
C VAL A 208 -7.39 -27.66 9.02
N THR A 209 -6.50 -28.59 9.39
CA THR A 209 -6.82 -29.71 10.28
C THR A 209 -6.20 -29.48 11.66
N GLY A 210 -7.04 -29.25 12.67
CA GLY A 210 -6.57 -28.87 14.02
C GLY A 210 -6.15 -27.40 14.08
N ASP A 211 -5.14 -27.08 14.89
CA ASP A 211 -4.55 -25.74 14.92
C ASP A 211 -3.86 -25.41 13.60
N LEU A 212 -3.89 -24.15 13.19
CA LEU A 212 -3.15 -23.69 12.02
C LEU A 212 -1.65 -23.78 12.30
N GLU A 213 -0.91 -24.50 11.47
CA GLU A 213 0.54 -24.66 11.60
C GLU A 213 1.23 -24.52 10.23
N PHE A 214 2.26 -23.68 10.14
CA PHE A 214 2.93 -23.37 8.87
C PHE A 214 4.35 -22.78 9.01
N LYS A 215 5.02 -22.66 7.87
CA LYS A 215 6.23 -21.85 7.63
C LYS A 215 6.01 -20.90 6.47
N VAL A 216 6.83 -19.85 6.39
CA VAL A 216 6.89 -18.97 5.23
C VAL A 216 8.15 -19.31 4.45
N THR A 217 8.00 -19.62 3.17
CA THR A 217 9.11 -19.97 2.28
C THR A 217 9.31 -18.85 1.28
N PRO A 218 10.48 -18.19 1.22
CA PRO A 218 10.77 -17.28 0.14
C PRO A 218 10.80 -18.04 -1.20
N LYS A 219 10.55 -17.35 -2.32
CA LYS A 219 10.56 -17.92 -3.68
C LYS A 219 11.85 -18.70 -3.96
N SER A 220 13.00 -18.21 -3.49
CA SER A 220 14.29 -18.88 -3.68
C SER A 220 14.45 -20.20 -2.89
N GLY A 221 13.55 -20.50 -1.96
CA GLY A 221 13.52 -21.73 -1.16
C GLY A 221 12.46 -22.75 -1.58
N LEU A 222 11.55 -22.39 -2.50
CA LEU A 222 10.52 -23.31 -3.01
C LEU A 222 11.14 -24.56 -3.63
N GLY A 223 10.44 -25.68 -3.51
CA GLY A 223 10.90 -26.97 -4.04
C GLY A 223 11.79 -27.76 -3.07
N GLY A 224 11.82 -27.39 -1.78
CA GLY A 224 12.36 -28.22 -0.71
C GLY A 224 13.58 -27.65 0.02
N ASP A 225 14.01 -26.41 -0.25
CA ASP A 225 15.07 -25.76 0.52
C ASP A 225 14.49 -25.06 1.76
N TRP A 226 14.17 -25.89 2.75
CA TRP A 226 13.64 -25.44 4.03
C TRP A 226 14.59 -24.54 4.81
N THR A 227 15.89 -24.55 4.48
CA THR A 227 16.88 -23.75 5.22
C THR A 227 16.63 -22.25 5.08
N LYS A 228 15.86 -21.82 4.08
CA LYS A 228 15.52 -20.42 3.82
C LYS A 228 14.21 -19.96 4.45
N CYS A 229 13.43 -20.88 5.03
CA CYS A 229 12.12 -20.52 5.59
C CYS A 229 12.24 -19.48 6.71
N LEU A 230 11.25 -18.60 6.78
CA LEU A 230 10.98 -17.82 7.98
C LEU A 230 10.17 -18.69 8.96
N CYS A 231 10.48 -18.53 10.24
CA CYS A 231 9.93 -19.31 11.35
C CYS A 231 9.57 -18.40 12.51
N ALA A 232 8.67 -18.85 13.38
CA ALA A 232 8.31 -18.12 14.58
C ALA A 232 9.52 -18.01 15.51
N ASP A 233 9.75 -16.81 16.06
CA ASP A 233 10.74 -16.61 17.09
C ASP A 233 10.18 -17.07 18.44
N GLY A 234 10.59 -18.26 18.89
CA GLY A 234 10.12 -18.83 20.16
C GLY A 234 10.52 -18.00 21.39
N ALA A 235 11.49 -17.08 21.27
CA ALA A 235 11.89 -16.19 22.36
C ALA A 235 11.10 -14.87 22.38
N ASN A 236 10.49 -14.47 21.26
CA ASN A 236 9.83 -13.18 21.10
C ASN A 236 8.47 -13.37 20.42
N GLU A 237 7.39 -13.40 21.21
CA GLU A 237 6.03 -13.56 20.69
C GLU A 237 5.69 -12.51 19.62
N GLY A 238 5.03 -12.96 18.54
CA GLY A 238 4.67 -12.10 17.41
C GLY A 238 5.85 -11.69 16.51
N LYS A 239 7.07 -12.17 16.77
CA LYS A 239 8.25 -11.98 15.91
C LYS A 239 8.59 -13.24 15.12
N PHE A 240 9.37 -13.05 14.06
CA PHE A 240 9.90 -14.15 13.26
C PHE A 240 11.41 -14.02 13.05
N VAL A 241 12.03 -15.17 12.79
CA VAL A 241 13.44 -15.31 12.43
C VAL A 241 13.58 -16.02 11.09
N GLY A 242 14.60 -15.65 10.32
CA GLY A 242 14.91 -16.31 9.06
C GLY A 242 15.77 -17.56 9.22
N ASN A 243 16.14 -18.12 8.07
CA ASN A 243 17.07 -19.25 7.96
C ASN A 243 16.65 -20.50 8.74
N ASN A 244 15.34 -20.71 8.90
CA ASN A 244 14.78 -21.87 9.60
C ASN A 244 15.25 -22.03 11.05
N LYS A 245 15.61 -20.93 11.71
CA LYS A 245 16.18 -20.93 13.08
C LYS A 245 15.15 -20.91 14.20
N GLY A 246 13.86 -21.03 13.87
CA GLY A 246 12.76 -20.96 14.82
C GLY A 246 11.79 -22.13 14.68
N ASP A 247 10.67 -22.01 15.38
CA ASP A 247 9.59 -23.00 15.34
C ASP A 247 8.63 -22.75 14.18
N ASN A 248 7.73 -23.71 13.92
CA ASN A 248 6.59 -23.47 13.03
C ASN A 248 5.72 -22.35 13.61
N PHE A 249 5.16 -21.51 12.75
CA PHE A 249 4.08 -20.61 13.14
C PHE A 249 2.86 -21.43 13.53
N LYS A 250 2.24 -21.09 14.67
CA LYS A 250 1.07 -21.77 15.19
C LYS A 250 -0.01 -20.77 15.58
N PHE A 251 -1.26 -21.10 15.26
CA PHE A 251 -2.41 -20.33 15.70
C PHE A 251 -3.56 -21.28 16.05
N ALA A 252 -4.13 -21.09 17.23
CA ALA A 252 -5.20 -21.96 17.72
C ALA A 252 -6.40 -21.95 16.77
N ALA A 253 -7.00 -23.11 16.54
CA ALA A 253 -8.24 -23.17 15.78
C ALA A 253 -9.33 -22.31 16.45
N VAL A 254 -10.10 -21.58 15.64
CA VAL A 254 -11.16 -20.70 16.14
C VAL A 254 -12.47 -21.24 15.60
N ALA A 255 -13.42 -21.51 16.49
CA ALA A 255 -14.76 -21.95 16.10
C ALA A 255 -15.40 -20.93 15.15
N ASP A 256 -16.10 -21.43 14.13
CA ASP A 256 -16.79 -20.64 13.11
C ASP A 256 -15.91 -19.75 12.21
N ALA A 257 -14.58 -19.81 12.35
CA ALA A 257 -13.68 -19.18 11.39
C ALA A 257 -13.92 -19.77 10.00
N LYS A 258 -14.03 -18.89 9.00
CA LYS A 258 -14.06 -19.27 7.59
C LYS A 258 -12.69 -19.14 6.95
N TYR A 259 -11.89 -18.19 7.45
CA TYR A 259 -10.54 -17.93 6.97
C TYR A 259 -9.61 -17.56 8.12
N TYR A 260 -8.33 -17.77 7.89
CA TYR A 260 -7.24 -17.17 8.65
C TYR A 260 -6.54 -16.16 7.76
N LYS A 261 -6.57 -14.88 8.14
CA LYS A 261 -5.73 -13.85 7.53
C LYS A 261 -4.39 -13.86 8.24
N VAL A 262 -3.36 -14.29 7.54
CA VAL A 262 -1.98 -14.24 8.01
C VAL A 262 -1.36 -12.93 7.53
N THR A 263 -0.69 -12.21 8.41
CA THR A 263 -0.02 -10.94 8.10
C THR A 263 1.42 -10.97 8.57
N PHE A 264 2.36 -10.54 7.72
CA PHE A 264 3.78 -10.38 8.02
C PHE A 264 4.23 -8.97 7.69
N ASP A 265 4.86 -8.28 8.64
CA ASP A 265 5.58 -7.04 8.37
C ASP A 265 7.07 -7.36 8.27
N MET A 266 7.61 -7.31 7.05
CA MET A 266 8.96 -7.76 6.75
C MET A 266 10.03 -6.83 7.33
N LEU A 267 9.76 -5.53 7.43
CA LEU A 267 10.69 -4.55 8.02
C LEU A 267 10.65 -4.57 9.54
N LYS A 268 9.45 -4.69 10.14
CA LYS A 268 9.29 -4.76 11.59
C LYS A 268 9.54 -6.14 12.18
N THR A 269 9.76 -7.14 11.32
CA THR A 269 9.94 -8.55 11.66
C THR A 269 8.82 -9.13 12.53
N THR A 270 7.58 -8.68 12.31
CA THR A 270 6.40 -9.11 13.06
C THR A 270 5.44 -9.94 12.22
N TRP A 271 4.64 -10.77 12.87
CA TRP A 271 3.56 -11.50 12.24
C TRP A 271 2.33 -11.58 13.15
N LYS A 272 1.16 -11.80 12.54
CA LYS A 272 -0.10 -12.07 13.23
C LYS A 272 -1.02 -12.94 12.39
N VAL A 273 -1.99 -13.57 13.06
CA VAL A 273 -3.09 -14.30 12.41
C VAL A 273 -4.41 -13.81 12.97
N GLU A 274 -5.36 -13.52 12.08
CA GLU A 274 -6.72 -13.12 12.43
C GLU A 274 -7.69 -14.18 11.90
N ALA A 275 -8.51 -14.75 12.77
CA ALA A 275 -9.60 -15.62 12.36
C ALA A 275 -10.77 -14.76 11.87
N LEU A 276 -11.16 -14.95 10.61
CA LEU A 276 -12.21 -14.17 9.96
C LEU A 276 -13.45 -15.04 9.74
N ASN A 277 -14.59 -14.49 10.13
CA ASN A 277 -15.92 -14.99 9.79
C ASN A 277 -16.62 -13.90 8.99
N PHE A 278 -16.63 -14.06 7.67
CA PHE A 278 -17.33 -13.14 6.77
C PHE A 278 -18.83 -13.37 6.92
N ALA A 279 -19.58 -12.29 7.14
CA ALA A 279 -21.03 -12.38 7.18
C ALA A 279 -21.56 -12.89 5.83
N ASP A 280 -22.64 -13.67 5.87
CA ASP A 280 -23.30 -14.17 4.66
C ASP A 280 -23.74 -13.05 3.71
N TYR A 281 -24.01 -11.86 4.25
CA TYR A 281 -24.42 -10.68 3.52
C TYR A 281 -23.71 -9.43 4.05
N ILE A 282 -23.41 -8.52 3.12
CA ILE A 282 -23.25 -7.09 3.39
C ILE A 282 -24.35 -6.34 2.63
N TYR A 283 -24.37 -5.02 2.73
CA TYR A 283 -25.43 -4.22 2.15
C TYR A 283 -24.90 -2.96 1.48
N GLU A 284 -25.44 -2.63 0.32
CA GLU A 284 -25.33 -1.31 -0.31
C GLU A 284 -26.46 -0.41 0.19
N ILE A 285 -26.20 0.90 0.32
CA ILE A 285 -27.22 1.92 0.55
C ILE A 285 -26.76 3.25 -0.06
N GLY A 286 -27.66 3.95 -0.75
CA GLY A 286 -27.30 5.18 -1.44
C GLY A 286 -28.49 5.98 -1.95
N SER A 287 -28.20 6.90 -2.88
CA SER A 287 -29.20 7.74 -3.55
C SER A 287 -30.34 6.93 -4.18
N ASN A 288 -30.03 5.72 -4.66
CA ASN A 288 -30.94 4.81 -5.35
C ASN A 288 -32.11 4.36 -4.49
N THR A 289 -31.91 4.31 -3.18
CA THR A 289 -32.95 4.02 -2.19
C THR A 289 -33.28 5.23 -1.34
N SER A 290 -32.87 6.44 -1.77
CA SER A 290 -32.97 7.68 -1.00
C SER A 290 -32.37 7.54 0.41
N TRP A 291 -31.28 6.79 0.54
CA TRP A 291 -30.62 6.45 1.80
C TRP A 291 -31.59 5.78 2.80
N GLY A 292 -32.56 5.04 2.29
CA GLY A 292 -33.69 4.49 3.04
C GLY A 292 -33.63 2.98 3.23
N GLU A 293 -33.45 2.24 2.14
CA GLU A 293 -33.41 0.77 2.13
C GLU A 293 -32.01 0.28 1.81
N SER A 294 -31.54 -0.73 2.55
CA SER A 294 -30.24 -1.35 2.30
C SER A 294 -30.39 -2.55 1.37
N ILE A 295 -29.70 -2.54 0.23
CA ILE A 295 -29.74 -3.60 -0.77
C ILE A 295 -28.71 -4.70 -0.41
N PRO A 296 -29.15 -5.95 -0.20
CA PRO A 296 -28.24 -7.02 0.21
C PRO A 296 -27.31 -7.47 -0.92
N MET A 297 -26.05 -7.69 -0.59
CA MET A 297 -25.04 -8.33 -1.43
C MET A 297 -24.63 -9.65 -0.77
N LYS A 298 -24.56 -10.73 -1.54
CA LYS A 298 -24.26 -12.08 -1.04
C LYS A 298 -22.76 -12.33 -1.08
N HIS A 299 -22.23 -12.93 -0.01
CA HIS A 299 -20.88 -13.46 0.01
C HIS A 299 -20.73 -14.56 -1.05
N VAL A 300 -19.80 -14.37 -1.98
CA VAL A 300 -19.43 -15.33 -3.01
C VAL A 300 -18.05 -15.89 -2.69
N ASN A 301 -17.73 -17.09 -3.19
CA ASN A 301 -16.42 -17.74 -3.13
C ASN A 301 -15.82 -18.03 -1.72
N GLY A 302 -16.44 -17.54 -0.64
CA GLY A 302 -15.95 -17.67 0.72
C GLY A 302 -14.87 -16.64 1.10
N GLN A 303 -14.11 -16.07 0.15
CA GLN A 303 -12.87 -15.31 0.39
C GLN A 303 -13.09 -13.83 0.73
N GLY A 304 -14.34 -13.45 1.02
CA GLY A 304 -14.70 -12.08 1.43
C GLY A 304 -15.12 -11.21 0.26
N GLU A 305 -15.36 -11.82 -0.90
CA GLU A 305 -15.97 -11.17 -2.05
C GLU A 305 -17.51 -11.21 -1.92
N TYR A 306 -18.17 -10.10 -2.24
CA TYR A 306 -19.62 -9.97 -2.19
C TYR A 306 -20.14 -9.48 -3.52
N VAL A 307 -21.24 -10.07 -4.00
CA VAL A 307 -21.89 -9.69 -5.25
C VAL A 307 -23.34 -9.30 -4.99
N GLY A 308 -23.76 -8.21 -5.62
CA GLY A 308 -25.15 -7.78 -5.66
C GLY A 308 -25.46 -7.01 -6.93
N TYR A 309 -26.73 -6.75 -7.16
CA TYR A 309 -27.26 -6.09 -8.33
C TYR A 309 -28.23 -5.00 -7.88
N ALA A 310 -28.07 -3.80 -8.43
CA ALA A 310 -28.94 -2.68 -8.11
C ALA A 310 -28.98 -1.69 -9.28
N TYR A 311 -30.08 -0.95 -9.38
CA TYR A 311 -30.06 0.33 -10.05
C TYR A 311 -29.33 1.32 -9.14
N LEU A 312 -28.25 1.92 -9.60
CA LEU A 312 -27.50 2.96 -8.88
C LEU A 312 -27.69 4.28 -9.61
N ASP A 313 -27.90 5.38 -8.88
CA ASP A 313 -28.18 6.71 -9.44
C ASP A 313 -27.42 7.84 -8.70
N GLY A 314 -26.18 7.57 -8.30
CA GLY A 314 -25.31 8.58 -7.72
C GLY A 314 -24.40 8.00 -6.65
N GLU A 315 -24.47 8.59 -5.46
CA GLU A 315 -23.62 8.23 -4.32
C GLU A 315 -24.18 7.05 -3.53
N PHE A 316 -23.31 6.20 -3.00
CA PHE A 316 -23.67 5.03 -2.19
C PHE A 316 -22.54 4.64 -1.23
N LYS A 317 -22.82 3.74 -0.28
CA LYS A 317 -21.84 3.13 0.63
C LYS A 317 -22.15 1.65 0.87
N PHE A 318 -21.21 0.94 1.48
CA PHE A 318 -21.39 -0.44 1.91
C PHE A 318 -21.41 -0.56 3.43
N LYS A 319 -22.19 -1.50 3.96
CA LYS A 319 -22.35 -1.71 5.41
C LYS A 319 -22.43 -3.20 5.76
N PRO A 320 -22.00 -3.60 6.97
CA PRO A 320 -22.09 -4.97 7.44
C PRO A 320 -23.50 -5.37 7.88
N ASN A 321 -24.42 -4.40 7.99
CA ASN A 321 -25.76 -4.58 8.53
C ASN A 321 -26.81 -3.91 7.60
N GLY A 322 -28.02 -4.45 7.60
CA GLY A 322 -29.11 -3.97 6.73
C GLY A 322 -29.98 -2.87 7.35
N GLU A 323 -29.76 -2.53 8.62
CA GLU A 323 -30.51 -1.50 9.33
C GLU A 323 -30.20 -0.12 8.75
N LYS A 324 -31.23 0.68 8.42
CA LYS A 324 -31.07 1.98 7.79
C LYS A 324 -30.09 2.90 8.53
N ASP A 325 -30.36 3.14 9.81
CA ASP A 325 -29.66 4.17 10.60
C ASP A 325 -28.41 3.65 11.34
N ASN A 326 -28.02 2.39 11.12
CA ASN A 326 -26.82 1.81 11.71
C ASN A 326 -25.65 1.91 10.73
N TRP A 327 -24.71 2.80 11.04
CA TRP A 327 -23.51 3.05 10.25
C TRP A 327 -22.26 2.37 10.83
N THR A 328 -22.40 1.60 11.92
CA THR A 328 -21.26 0.96 12.58
C THR A 328 -20.59 -0.02 11.62
N GLY A 329 -19.29 0.16 11.40
CA GLY A 329 -18.50 -0.74 10.56
C GLY A 329 -18.67 -0.52 9.05
N ASN A 330 -19.23 0.61 8.61
CA ASN A 330 -19.45 0.88 7.20
C ASN A 330 -18.13 1.07 6.42
N TRP A 331 -18.19 0.81 5.12
CA TRP A 331 -17.09 1.04 4.19
C TRP A 331 -17.50 2.06 3.14
N GLY A 332 -16.55 2.91 2.79
CA GLY A 332 -16.71 3.95 1.79
C GLY A 332 -15.43 4.18 1.02
N GLN A 333 -15.50 4.99 -0.03
CA GLN A 333 -14.34 5.35 -0.84
C GLN A 333 -13.24 5.98 0.04
N ASP A 334 -12.03 5.46 -0.06
CA ASP A 334 -10.86 6.12 0.52
C ASP A 334 -10.61 7.44 -0.22
N ALA A 335 -10.63 8.54 0.53
CA ALA A 335 -10.41 9.88 -0.01
C ALA A 335 -8.97 10.10 -0.54
N ASN A 336 -8.02 9.27 -0.09
CA ASN A 336 -6.63 9.31 -0.52
C ASN A 336 -6.25 8.12 -1.42
N GLY A 337 -7.18 7.18 -1.63
CA GLY A 337 -6.96 5.98 -2.42
C GLY A 337 -7.39 6.15 -3.89
N ALA A 338 -7.06 5.15 -4.71
CA ALA A 338 -7.52 5.10 -6.09
C ALA A 338 -9.05 4.90 -6.17
N ALA A 339 -9.67 5.22 -7.32
CA ALA A 339 -11.07 4.88 -7.53
C ALA A 339 -11.30 3.38 -7.33
N GLY A 340 -12.28 3.01 -6.51
CA GLY A 340 -12.55 1.61 -6.16
C GLY A 340 -11.87 1.13 -4.89
N SER A 341 -11.03 1.91 -4.21
CA SER A 341 -10.49 1.55 -2.88
C SER A 341 -11.46 1.91 -1.76
N LEU A 342 -11.63 0.99 -0.81
CA LEU A 342 -12.44 1.18 0.39
C LEU A 342 -11.56 1.44 1.62
N VAL A 343 -12.09 2.22 2.56
CA VAL A 343 -11.62 2.29 3.93
C VAL A 343 -12.82 2.22 4.88
N LEU A 344 -12.57 1.74 6.10
CA LEU A 344 -13.55 1.83 7.17
C LEU A 344 -13.93 3.30 7.41
N ASP A 345 -15.24 3.57 7.48
CA ASP A 345 -15.79 4.91 7.65
C ASP A 345 -15.36 5.92 6.55
N GLY A 346 -15.02 5.42 5.35
CA GLY A 346 -14.62 6.24 4.19
C GLY A 346 -15.73 7.16 3.65
N GLY A 347 -15.43 7.93 2.61
CA GLY A 347 -16.41 8.79 1.94
C GLY A 347 -17.46 8.01 1.14
N ASN A 348 -18.41 8.71 0.51
CA ASN A 348 -19.36 8.04 -0.39
C ASN A 348 -18.65 7.52 -1.65
N CYS A 349 -18.98 6.30 -2.06
CA CYS A 349 -18.69 5.81 -3.40
C CYS A 349 -19.62 6.49 -4.41
N LYS A 350 -19.30 6.44 -5.70
CA LYS A 350 -20.09 7.09 -6.74
C LYS A 350 -20.00 6.37 -8.08
N VAL A 351 -21.11 6.30 -8.80
CA VAL A 351 -21.15 5.97 -10.24
C VAL A 351 -21.28 7.22 -11.10
N ASP A 352 -20.77 7.16 -12.34
CA ASP A 352 -20.75 8.32 -13.26
C ASP A 352 -22.14 8.66 -13.81
N HIS A 353 -22.99 7.65 -14.02
CA HIS A 353 -24.38 7.82 -14.45
C HIS A 353 -25.29 6.75 -13.87
N ALA A 354 -26.59 7.04 -13.90
CA ALA A 354 -27.60 6.15 -13.40
C ALA A 354 -27.84 4.97 -14.35
N ALA A 355 -27.70 3.75 -13.84
CA ALA A 355 -27.90 2.51 -14.60
C ALA A 355 -28.06 1.31 -13.66
N TRP A 356 -28.37 0.14 -14.22
CA TRP A 356 -28.25 -1.12 -13.50
C TRP A 356 -26.80 -1.57 -13.47
N TYR A 357 -26.32 -2.00 -12.30
CA TYR A 357 -24.97 -2.49 -12.11
C TYR A 357 -24.98 -3.83 -11.38
N MET A 358 -24.02 -4.69 -11.74
CA MET A 358 -23.48 -5.68 -10.82
C MET A 358 -22.38 -5.00 -9.99
N MET A 359 -22.52 -5.05 -8.67
CA MET A 359 -21.52 -4.57 -7.71
C MET A 359 -20.71 -5.76 -7.20
N THR A 360 -19.40 -5.55 -7.05
CA THR A 360 -18.52 -6.50 -6.36
C THR A 360 -17.73 -5.77 -5.29
N VAL A 361 -17.69 -6.31 -4.08
CA VAL A 361 -16.89 -5.80 -2.95
C VAL A 361 -15.97 -6.90 -2.46
N ASP A 362 -14.67 -6.67 -2.41
CA ASP A 362 -13.68 -7.58 -1.83
C ASP A 362 -13.20 -6.98 -0.49
N LEU A 363 -13.74 -7.47 0.62
CA LEU A 363 -13.37 -7.01 1.96
C LEU A 363 -12.00 -7.53 2.41
N SER A 364 -11.44 -8.54 1.73
CA SER A 364 -10.07 -9.00 2.02
C SER A 364 -9.03 -8.00 1.49
N LYS A 365 -9.35 -7.31 0.38
CA LYS A 365 -8.52 -6.29 -0.27
C LYS A 365 -8.99 -4.86 -0.03
N LEU A 366 -10.15 -4.68 0.60
CA LEU A 366 -10.85 -3.40 0.74
C LEU A 366 -10.99 -2.70 -0.61
N THR A 367 -11.62 -3.38 -1.57
CA THR A 367 -11.89 -2.79 -2.90
C THR A 367 -13.35 -3.01 -3.31
N TRP A 368 -13.84 -2.17 -4.22
CA TRP A 368 -15.13 -2.31 -4.87
C TRP A 368 -15.02 -2.04 -6.37
N LYS A 369 -15.91 -2.65 -7.15
CA LYS A 369 -16.09 -2.42 -8.58
C LYS A 369 -17.56 -2.51 -8.96
N VAL A 370 -17.92 -1.86 -10.06
CA VAL A 370 -19.23 -2.00 -10.70
C VAL A 370 -19.08 -2.42 -12.15
N THR A 371 -20.02 -3.21 -12.65
CA THR A 371 -20.15 -3.59 -14.05
C THR A 371 -21.55 -3.23 -14.51
N GLU A 372 -21.66 -2.34 -15.49
CA GLU A 372 -22.94 -1.89 -16.01
C GLU A 372 -23.68 -3.03 -16.75
N LEU A 373 -24.98 -3.13 -16.52
CA LEU A 373 -25.89 -4.05 -17.19
C LEU A 373 -26.68 -3.27 -18.25
N THR A 374 -26.13 -3.20 -19.45
CA THR A 374 -26.68 -2.46 -20.60
C THR A 374 -27.92 -3.14 -21.19
N THR A 375 -27.99 -4.47 -21.13
CA THR A 375 -29.16 -5.25 -21.54
C THR A 375 -29.43 -6.37 -20.54
N ILE A 376 -30.70 -6.72 -20.36
CA ILE A 376 -31.12 -7.98 -19.76
C ILE A 376 -32.19 -8.59 -20.67
N GLY A 377 -32.05 -9.87 -20.95
CA GLY A 377 -32.96 -10.61 -21.82
C GLY A 377 -33.24 -12.01 -21.30
N ILE A 378 -34.25 -12.64 -21.89
CA ILE A 378 -34.47 -14.08 -21.80
C ILE A 378 -33.89 -14.79 -23.01
N ILE A 379 -33.36 -15.99 -22.82
CA ILE A 379 -32.75 -16.81 -23.87
C ILE A 379 -33.06 -18.29 -23.64
N GLY A 380 -33.14 -19.08 -24.71
CA GLY A 380 -33.28 -20.53 -24.65
C GLY A 380 -34.30 -21.07 -25.65
N ASP A 381 -34.41 -22.39 -25.73
CA ASP A 381 -35.27 -23.09 -26.69
C ASP A 381 -36.76 -22.73 -26.57
N ALA A 382 -37.19 -22.21 -25.41
CA ALA A 382 -38.55 -21.69 -25.22
C ALA A 382 -38.77 -20.35 -25.95
N THR A 383 -37.71 -19.62 -26.31
CA THR A 383 -37.76 -18.31 -26.96
C THR A 383 -37.64 -18.43 -28.48
N THR A 384 -38.10 -17.41 -29.23
CA THR A 384 -38.04 -17.42 -30.71
C THR A 384 -36.61 -17.49 -31.24
N GLY A 385 -35.64 -16.91 -30.53
CA GLY A 385 -34.23 -16.87 -30.92
C GLY A 385 -33.39 -18.06 -30.45
N GLY A 386 -34.00 -19.03 -29.76
CA GLY A 386 -33.27 -20.18 -29.20
C GLY A 386 -32.13 -19.75 -28.27
N TRP A 387 -31.00 -20.45 -28.34
CA TRP A 387 -29.76 -20.10 -27.63
C TRP A 387 -28.83 -19.15 -28.40
N ASP A 388 -29.29 -18.61 -29.54
CA ASP A 388 -28.49 -17.75 -30.41
C ASP A 388 -28.72 -16.26 -30.13
N SER A 389 -29.91 -15.86 -29.67
CA SER A 389 -30.27 -14.46 -29.44
C SER A 389 -31.18 -14.26 -28.23
N ASP A 390 -30.90 -13.21 -27.47
CA ASP A 390 -31.74 -12.79 -26.35
C ASP A 390 -33.03 -12.14 -26.87
N THR A 391 -34.15 -12.42 -26.20
CA THR A 391 -35.35 -11.59 -26.27
C THR A 391 -35.25 -10.53 -25.17
N PRO A 392 -35.15 -9.23 -25.53
CA PRO A 392 -34.87 -8.18 -24.57
C PRO A 392 -36.02 -7.97 -23.59
N MET A 393 -35.68 -7.69 -22.33
CA MET A 393 -36.59 -7.24 -21.28
C MET A 393 -36.50 -5.71 -21.13
N THR A 394 -37.56 -5.10 -20.59
CA THR A 394 -37.60 -3.66 -20.30
C THR A 394 -37.61 -3.45 -18.79
N TYR A 395 -36.81 -2.49 -18.29
CA TYR A 395 -36.84 -2.15 -16.88
C TYR A 395 -38.08 -1.34 -16.52
N ASN A 396 -38.83 -1.81 -15.52
CA ASN A 396 -39.96 -1.13 -14.92
C ASN A 396 -39.54 -0.61 -13.54
N SER A 397 -39.22 0.69 -13.46
CA SER A 397 -38.75 1.34 -12.24
C SER A 397 -39.80 1.40 -11.13
N ALA A 398 -41.09 1.48 -11.48
CA ALA A 398 -42.17 1.48 -10.49
C ALA A 398 -42.33 0.10 -9.81
N ALA A 399 -42.06 -0.98 -10.54
CA ALA A 399 -42.09 -2.35 -10.02
C ALA A 399 -40.72 -2.85 -9.53
N GLY A 400 -39.64 -2.13 -9.80
CA GLY A 400 -38.27 -2.53 -9.44
C GLY A 400 -37.80 -3.81 -10.15
N CYS A 401 -38.29 -4.08 -11.37
CA CYS A 401 -38.03 -5.34 -12.07
C CYS A 401 -37.80 -5.15 -13.58
N TRP A 402 -37.15 -6.13 -14.19
CA TRP A 402 -37.10 -6.26 -15.65
C TRP A 402 -38.26 -7.12 -16.12
N GLU A 403 -39.01 -6.68 -17.12
CA GLU A 403 -40.20 -7.40 -17.58
C GLU A 403 -40.29 -7.56 -19.10
N VAL A 404 -40.95 -8.62 -19.54
CA VAL A 404 -41.27 -8.89 -20.95
C VAL A 404 -42.59 -9.65 -21.03
N THR A 405 -43.41 -9.30 -22.03
CA THR A 405 -44.57 -10.09 -22.43
C THR A 405 -44.32 -10.65 -23.83
N THR A 406 -44.28 -11.98 -23.97
CA THR A 406 -43.93 -12.65 -25.23
C THR A 406 -44.55 -14.04 -25.33
N ASP A 407 -44.66 -14.54 -26.55
CA ASP A 407 -44.97 -15.94 -26.80
C ASP A 407 -43.74 -16.81 -26.51
N LEU A 408 -43.97 -17.94 -25.84
CA LEU A 408 -42.96 -18.97 -25.54
C LEU A 408 -43.44 -20.34 -26.05
N ALA A 409 -42.50 -21.16 -26.49
CA ALA A 409 -42.70 -22.58 -26.72
C ALA A 409 -42.45 -23.39 -25.44
N ALA A 410 -42.80 -24.69 -25.46
CA ALA A 410 -42.33 -25.61 -24.43
C ALA A 410 -40.81 -25.82 -24.60
N GLY A 411 -40.03 -25.63 -23.54
CA GLY A 411 -38.58 -25.65 -23.63
C GLY A 411 -37.88 -25.05 -22.42
N GLN A 412 -36.58 -24.79 -22.57
CA GLN A 412 -35.75 -24.20 -21.53
C GLN A 412 -35.56 -22.69 -21.73
N LEU A 413 -35.34 -21.98 -20.64
CA LEU A 413 -35.20 -20.54 -20.55
C LEU A 413 -34.12 -20.18 -19.52
N LYS A 414 -33.36 -19.12 -19.78
CA LYS A 414 -32.46 -18.46 -18.83
C LYS A 414 -32.57 -16.94 -18.96
N PHE A 415 -32.17 -16.22 -17.92
CA PHE A 415 -31.94 -14.78 -18.00
C PHE A 415 -30.47 -14.50 -18.25
N ARG A 416 -30.16 -13.50 -19.07
CA ARG A 416 -28.78 -13.16 -19.43
C ARG A 416 -28.62 -11.65 -19.55
N ALA A 417 -27.51 -11.11 -19.06
CA ALA A 417 -27.18 -9.70 -19.21
C ALA A 417 -26.11 -9.47 -20.29
N ASN A 418 -26.13 -8.28 -20.90
CA ASN A 418 -25.13 -7.82 -21.86
C ASN A 418 -24.91 -8.75 -23.07
N ASN A 419 -25.90 -9.59 -23.41
CA ASN A 419 -25.80 -10.63 -24.44
C ASN A 419 -24.58 -11.57 -24.23
N GLY A 420 -24.12 -11.73 -22.99
CA GLY A 420 -22.90 -12.48 -22.63
C GLY A 420 -23.14 -13.44 -21.46
N TRP A 421 -22.30 -14.46 -21.33
CA TRP A 421 -22.49 -15.50 -20.32
C TRP A 421 -21.91 -15.18 -18.95
N ASP A 422 -21.17 -14.08 -18.80
CA ASP A 422 -20.54 -13.70 -17.53
C ASP A 422 -21.57 -13.43 -16.41
N ILE A 423 -22.74 -12.92 -16.78
CA ILE A 423 -23.84 -12.57 -15.87
C ILE A 423 -25.14 -13.18 -16.41
N ASN A 424 -25.57 -14.28 -15.81
CA ASN A 424 -26.78 -14.98 -16.20
C ASN A 424 -27.47 -15.61 -15.00
N TRP A 425 -28.80 -15.65 -14.99
CA TRP A 425 -29.57 -16.16 -13.86
C TRP A 425 -30.42 -17.37 -14.24
N GLY A 426 -30.33 -18.40 -13.41
CA GLY A 426 -31.13 -19.61 -13.49
C GLY A 426 -31.41 -20.16 -12.09
N GLY A 427 -32.08 -21.30 -12.00
CA GLY A 427 -32.49 -21.93 -10.75
C GLY A 427 -33.99 -22.19 -10.73
N THR A 428 -34.65 -21.76 -9.65
CA THR A 428 -36.12 -21.80 -9.55
C THR A 428 -36.69 -20.39 -9.63
N THR A 429 -37.99 -20.25 -9.84
CA THR A 429 -38.64 -18.94 -9.85
C THR A 429 -38.50 -18.19 -8.52
N ALA A 430 -38.40 -18.91 -7.39
CA ALA A 430 -38.22 -18.31 -6.07
C ALA A 430 -36.76 -18.03 -5.71
N GLU A 431 -35.82 -18.77 -6.31
CA GLU A 431 -34.40 -18.71 -5.98
C GLU A 431 -33.57 -18.78 -7.27
N LEU A 432 -33.26 -17.60 -7.80
CA LEU A 432 -32.31 -17.43 -8.90
C LEU A 432 -30.91 -17.17 -8.35
N ARG A 433 -29.92 -17.68 -9.07
CA ARG A 433 -28.50 -17.47 -8.80
C ARG A 433 -27.71 -17.30 -10.08
N ASN A 434 -26.55 -16.66 -9.98
CA ASN A 434 -25.65 -16.58 -11.11
C ASN A 434 -25.24 -18.00 -11.56
N ASN A 435 -25.23 -18.25 -12.87
CA ASN A 435 -24.95 -19.58 -13.45
C ASN A 435 -25.87 -20.71 -12.96
N GLY A 436 -27.07 -20.41 -12.45
CA GLY A 436 -28.03 -21.45 -12.06
C GLY A 436 -28.53 -22.30 -13.23
N GLU A 437 -29.22 -23.40 -12.92
CA GLU A 437 -29.83 -24.29 -13.93
C GLU A 437 -30.88 -23.56 -14.78
N ASN A 438 -31.14 -24.06 -15.98
CA ASN A 438 -32.17 -23.46 -16.84
C ASN A 438 -33.57 -23.64 -16.24
N LEU A 439 -34.42 -22.62 -16.39
CA LEU A 439 -35.85 -22.68 -16.08
C LEU A 439 -36.58 -23.45 -17.19
N VAL A 440 -37.73 -24.05 -16.86
CA VAL A 440 -38.53 -24.84 -17.81
C VAL A 440 -39.89 -24.20 -18.03
N ILE A 441 -40.26 -24.04 -19.30
CA ILE A 441 -41.60 -23.69 -19.75
C ILE A 441 -42.27 -24.97 -20.24
N GLU A 442 -43.31 -25.43 -19.54
CA GLU A 442 -43.93 -26.74 -19.83
C GLU A 442 -44.88 -26.70 -21.05
N THR A 443 -45.55 -25.58 -21.28
CA THR A 443 -46.56 -25.46 -22.33
C THR A 443 -46.37 -24.18 -23.12
N ALA A 444 -46.59 -24.25 -24.43
CA ALA A 444 -46.55 -23.05 -25.26
C ALA A 444 -47.69 -22.08 -24.90
N GLY A 445 -47.45 -20.78 -25.08
CA GLY A 445 -48.44 -19.73 -24.91
C GLY A 445 -47.82 -18.34 -24.74
N ASN A 446 -48.67 -17.36 -24.46
CA ASN A 446 -48.24 -16.00 -24.18
C ASN A 446 -48.00 -15.82 -22.68
N TYR A 447 -46.84 -15.27 -22.31
CA TYR A 447 -46.41 -15.13 -20.92
C TYR A 447 -45.98 -13.70 -20.61
N THR A 448 -46.23 -13.27 -19.38
CA THR A 448 -45.60 -12.11 -18.77
C THR A 448 -44.55 -12.59 -17.76
N ILE A 449 -43.30 -12.18 -17.96
CA ILE A 449 -42.16 -12.55 -17.11
C ILE A 449 -41.62 -11.31 -16.41
N LYS A 450 -41.31 -11.42 -15.12
CA LYS A 450 -40.61 -10.37 -14.35
C LYS A 450 -39.40 -10.93 -13.63
N LEU A 451 -38.25 -10.28 -13.75
CA LEU A 451 -37.00 -10.61 -13.08
C LEU A 451 -36.66 -9.53 -12.04
N TYR A 452 -36.32 -9.98 -10.83
CA TYR A 452 -35.86 -9.15 -9.73
C TYR A 452 -34.41 -9.57 -9.39
N PRO A 453 -33.39 -8.99 -10.06
CA PRO A 453 -31.99 -9.29 -9.75
C PRO A 453 -31.57 -8.53 -8.48
N ILE A 454 -31.05 -9.25 -7.47
CA ILE A 454 -30.63 -8.66 -6.19
C ILE A 454 -29.27 -9.24 -5.78
N CYS A 455 -29.23 -10.50 -5.37
CA CYS A 455 -28.02 -11.29 -5.14
C CYS A 455 -28.41 -12.77 -5.08
N ASP A 456 -27.44 -13.67 -5.03
CA ASP A 456 -27.72 -15.10 -4.87
C ASP A 456 -28.50 -15.35 -3.55
N GLY A 457 -29.57 -16.16 -3.64
CA GLY A 457 -30.47 -16.44 -2.53
C GLY A 457 -31.57 -15.40 -2.30
N LYS A 458 -31.59 -14.29 -3.05
CA LYS A 458 -32.67 -13.28 -3.02
C LYS A 458 -33.21 -12.88 -4.39
N SER A 459 -32.44 -13.13 -5.46
CA SER A 459 -32.91 -12.91 -6.82
C SER A 459 -34.03 -13.91 -7.13
N HIS A 460 -35.07 -13.45 -7.83
CA HIS A 460 -36.24 -14.27 -8.14
C HIS A 460 -36.94 -13.77 -9.41
N CYS A 461 -37.88 -14.55 -9.94
CA CYS A 461 -38.71 -14.15 -11.07
C CYS A 461 -40.15 -14.63 -10.95
N THR A 462 -41.05 -13.98 -11.67
CA THR A 462 -42.41 -14.47 -11.93
C THR A 462 -42.56 -14.81 -13.40
N ILE A 463 -43.27 -15.90 -13.70
CA ILE A 463 -43.59 -16.35 -15.06
C ILE A 463 -45.08 -16.68 -15.05
N VAL A 464 -45.90 -15.81 -15.64
CA VAL A 464 -47.36 -15.90 -15.61
C VAL A 464 -47.88 -16.07 -17.02
N LYS A 465 -48.66 -17.12 -17.26
CA LYS A 465 -49.36 -17.33 -18.54
C LYS A 465 -50.58 -16.41 -18.61
N ASN A 466 -50.73 -15.68 -19.72
CA ASN A 466 -51.82 -14.71 -19.93
C ASN A 466 -53.14 -15.37 -20.36
#